data_AF-A0A1C1CWI2-F1
#
_entry.id   AF-A0A1C1CWI2-F1
#
_cell.length_a   1.000
_cell.length_b   1.000
_cell.length_c   1.000
_cell.angle_alpha   90.00
_cell.angle_beta   90.00
_cell.angle_gamma   90.00
#
_symmetry.space_group_name_H-M   'P 1'
#
loop_
_entity.id
_entity.type
_entity.pdbx_description
1 polymer ?
#
loop_
_entity_poly.entity_id
_entity_poly.type
_entity_poly.pdbx_seq_one_letter_code
_entity_poly.pdbx_strand_id
1 'polypeptide(L)'
;MNTKYPTGSFLYLNRENDDSTGPSSSSVKLQIAIVGAGVGGLSAAIALRREGHDVTVFESTPVLSEIGAGIHVPPNSTRILHSWGLEAALRKISMMPRSLLWRRWENGKVIGNSRLNPECQDWFGSPYYVTHRAHLHEILHRKAVELGVIVRLASRVEQYNPDEPSFVLEGGETVRADLVVAADGIKSLARKTLLGMADSGLRDHGLAVYRATVSVEEMLKNEKTAPLVQSPNLHLWCVEGGSTVGLETDH
;
A
#
# COMPACT_ATOMS: atom_id res chain seq x y z
N MET A 1 18.21 -4.53 27.38
CA MET A 1 18.34 -5.20 26.07
C MET A 1 18.34 -4.13 24.99
N ASN A 2 19.43 -3.99 24.25
CA ASN A 2 19.60 -2.93 23.26
C ASN A 2 19.16 -3.46 21.89
N THR A 3 17.91 -3.20 21.49
CA THR A 3 17.39 -3.57 20.16
C THR A 3 17.91 -2.58 19.13
N LYS A 4 18.99 -2.94 18.41
CA LYS A 4 19.44 -2.21 17.21
C LYS A 4 18.37 -2.35 16.12
N TYR A 5 17.75 -1.24 15.73
CA TYR A 5 16.97 -1.14 14.49
C TYR A 5 17.87 -1.48 13.29
N PRO A 6 17.36 -2.13 12.23
CA PRO A 6 18.13 -2.33 11.00
C PRO A 6 18.39 -0.97 10.33
N THR A 7 19.60 -0.44 10.54
CA THR A 7 20.06 0.88 10.07
C THR A 7 20.15 1.01 8.55
N GLY A 8 20.07 -0.10 7.81
CA GLY A 8 20.19 -0.10 6.34
C GLY A 8 19.08 0.71 5.64
N SER A 9 17.87 0.71 6.18
CA SER A 9 16.76 1.48 5.62
C SER A 9 17.05 2.99 5.69
N PHE A 10 17.65 3.48 6.78
CA PHE A 10 17.94 4.91 6.93
C PHE A 10 18.97 5.45 5.92
N LEU A 11 19.93 4.63 5.48
CA LEU A 11 20.96 5.06 4.51
C LEU A 11 20.38 5.27 3.10
N TYR A 12 19.49 4.37 2.65
CA TYR A 12 18.76 4.57 1.38
C TYR A 12 17.93 5.86 1.44
N LEU A 13 17.29 6.07 2.57
CA LEU A 13 16.39 7.19 2.84
C LEU A 13 17.10 8.56 2.91
N ASN A 14 18.39 8.60 3.24
CA ASN A 14 19.18 9.84 3.21
C ASN A 14 19.60 10.24 1.79
N ARG A 15 19.71 9.31 0.84
CA ARG A 15 20.01 9.64 -0.56
C ARG A 15 18.87 10.38 -1.24
N GLU A 16 17.62 10.02 -0.95
CA GLU A 16 16.45 10.71 -1.54
C GLU A 16 16.24 12.13 -0.97
N ASN A 17 16.74 12.44 0.23
CA ASN A 17 16.66 13.81 0.76
C ASN A 17 17.71 14.75 0.13
N ASP A 18 18.65 14.24 -0.66
CA ASP A 18 19.69 15.01 -1.35
C ASP A 18 19.30 15.34 -2.80
N ASP A 19 17.99 15.52 -3.06
CA ASP A 19 17.36 15.88 -4.35
C ASP A 19 17.73 17.29 -4.86
N SER A 20 18.96 17.76 -4.58
CA SER A 20 19.62 18.83 -5.31
C SER A 20 20.17 18.37 -6.67
N THR A 21 20.14 17.07 -6.95
CA THR A 21 20.41 16.49 -8.27
C THR A 21 19.09 16.09 -8.92
N GLY A 22 18.76 16.65 -10.08
CA GLY A 22 17.58 16.27 -10.87
C GLY A 22 17.51 14.76 -11.14
N PRO A 23 16.38 14.25 -11.68
CA PRO A 23 16.15 12.82 -11.83
C PRO A 23 17.36 12.16 -12.47
N SER A 24 17.98 11.23 -11.74
CA SER A 24 19.10 10.41 -12.21
C SER A 24 18.56 9.48 -13.28
N SER A 25 18.42 9.97 -14.51
CA SER A 25 17.96 9.13 -15.61
C SER A 25 18.94 7.99 -15.80
N SER A 26 18.44 6.76 -15.76
CA SER A 26 19.23 5.58 -16.13
C SER A 26 19.88 5.80 -17.49
N SER A 27 21.15 5.36 -17.65
CA SER A 27 21.86 5.45 -18.94
C SER A 27 21.27 4.53 -20.01
N VAL A 28 20.40 3.60 -19.61
CA VAL A 28 19.72 2.63 -20.47
C VAL A 28 18.23 2.68 -20.18
N LYS A 29 17.44 2.95 -21.22
CA LYS A 29 15.98 2.91 -21.16
C LYS A 29 15.49 1.50 -21.46
N LEU A 30 14.85 0.86 -20.47
CA LEU A 30 14.28 -0.48 -20.57
C LEU A 30 12.78 -0.43 -20.84
N GLN A 31 12.26 -1.43 -21.55
CA GLN A 31 10.84 -1.75 -21.62
C GLN A 31 10.50 -2.70 -20.46
N ILE A 32 9.70 -2.25 -19.51
CA ILE A 32 9.36 -3.02 -18.30
C ILE A 32 7.87 -3.33 -18.29
N ALA A 33 7.53 -4.61 -18.14
CA ALA A 33 6.17 -5.07 -17.95
C ALA A 33 5.91 -5.37 -16.47
N ILE A 34 4.85 -4.81 -15.91
CA ILE A 34 4.43 -5.07 -14.52
C ILE A 34 3.10 -5.79 -14.55
N VAL A 35 2.99 -6.94 -13.88
CA VAL A 35 1.74 -7.71 -13.81
C VAL A 35 1.06 -7.45 -12.47
N GLY A 36 -0.12 -6.86 -12.50
CA GLY A 36 -0.94 -6.48 -11.36
C GLY A 36 -0.91 -4.97 -11.10
N ALA A 37 -2.06 -4.31 -11.23
CA ALA A 37 -2.23 -2.89 -10.92
C ALA A 37 -2.65 -2.65 -9.46
N GLY A 38 -2.18 -3.48 -8.53
CA GLY A 38 -2.35 -3.22 -7.10
C GLY A 38 -1.44 -2.08 -6.60
N VAL A 39 -1.55 -1.74 -5.31
CA VAL A 39 -0.71 -0.69 -4.67
C VAL A 39 0.78 -0.91 -4.94
N GLY A 40 1.27 -2.15 -4.82
CA GLY A 40 2.67 -2.48 -5.09
C GLY A 40 3.07 -2.30 -6.56
N GLY A 41 2.25 -2.78 -7.50
CA GLY A 41 2.52 -2.68 -8.94
C GLY A 41 2.49 -1.24 -9.45
N LEU A 42 1.50 -0.44 -9.03
CA LEU A 42 1.43 0.99 -9.37
C LEU A 42 2.58 1.78 -8.75
N SER A 43 2.98 1.45 -7.51
CA SER A 43 4.14 2.06 -6.87
C SER A 43 5.44 1.74 -7.60
N ALA A 44 5.63 0.48 -8.01
CA ALA A 44 6.77 0.09 -8.84
C ALA A 44 6.76 0.80 -10.19
N ALA A 45 5.57 0.96 -10.80
CA ALA A 45 5.43 1.67 -12.07
C ALA A 45 5.86 3.13 -11.98
N ILE A 46 5.42 3.84 -10.92
CA ILE A 46 5.82 5.23 -10.66
C ILE A 46 7.34 5.31 -10.47
N ALA A 47 7.91 4.46 -9.61
CA ALA A 47 9.35 4.47 -9.33
C ALA A 47 10.17 4.25 -10.61
N LEU A 48 9.88 3.20 -11.38
CA LEU A 48 10.61 2.87 -12.61
C LEU A 48 10.42 3.94 -13.70
N ARG A 49 9.23 4.54 -13.78
CA ARG A 49 8.97 5.61 -14.75
C ARG A 49 9.75 6.88 -14.43
N ARG A 50 9.90 7.23 -13.14
CA ARG A 50 10.73 8.36 -12.68
C ARG A 50 12.22 8.18 -13.01
N GLU A 51 12.70 6.94 -13.03
CA GLU A 51 14.08 6.58 -13.44
C GLU A 51 14.30 6.54 -14.97
N GLY A 52 13.26 6.86 -15.75
CA GLY A 52 13.34 7.05 -17.20
C GLY A 52 12.95 5.84 -18.05
N HIS A 53 12.53 4.73 -17.45
CA HIS A 53 12.11 3.53 -18.19
C HIS A 53 10.74 3.68 -18.86
N ASP A 54 10.46 2.83 -19.84
CA ASP A 54 9.11 2.68 -20.42
C ASP A 54 8.41 1.55 -19.66
N VAL A 55 7.23 1.85 -19.11
CA VAL A 55 6.53 0.93 -18.21
C VAL A 55 5.12 0.68 -18.70
N THR A 56 4.76 -0.60 -18.82
CA THR A 56 3.39 -1.05 -19.07
C THR A 56 2.92 -1.93 -17.92
N VAL A 57 1.80 -1.57 -17.30
CA VAL A 57 1.13 -2.34 -16.25
C VAL A 57 -0.02 -3.13 -16.86
N PHE A 58 -0.13 -4.42 -16.52
CA PHE A 58 -1.17 -5.32 -16.98
C PHE A 58 -2.06 -5.71 -15.80
N GLU A 59 -3.35 -5.43 -15.89
CA GLU A 59 -4.34 -5.77 -14.85
C GLU A 59 -5.40 -6.71 -15.41
N SER A 60 -5.71 -7.75 -14.64
CA SER A 60 -6.69 -8.77 -14.96
C SER A 60 -8.13 -8.25 -15.00
N THR A 61 -8.48 -7.23 -14.21
CA THR A 61 -9.83 -6.68 -14.17
C THR A 61 -10.08 -5.72 -15.33
N PRO A 62 -11.32 -5.67 -15.87
CA PRO A 62 -11.68 -4.71 -16.93
C PRO A 62 -11.85 -3.27 -16.40
N VAL A 63 -11.98 -3.11 -15.08
CA VAL A 63 -12.13 -1.83 -14.40
C VAL A 63 -11.19 -1.82 -13.20
N LEU A 64 -10.45 -0.72 -13.03
CA LEU A 64 -9.72 -0.45 -11.80
C LEU A 64 -10.71 -0.01 -10.75
N SER A 65 -11.17 -0.96 -9.93
CA SER A 65 -11.93 -0.66 -8.73
C SER A 65 -11.34 -1.47 -7.58
N GLU A 66 -10.90 -0.75 -6.55
CA GLU A 66 -10.52 -1.37 -5.30
C GLU A 66 -11.70 -1.25 -4.34
N ILE A 67 -12.27 -2.39 -3.97
CA ILE A 67 -13.18 -2.48 -2.83
C ILE A 67 -12.29 -2.70 -1.61
N GLY A 68 -12.39 -1.85 -0.61
CA GLY A 68 -11.49 -1.93 0.54
C GLY A 68 -11.99 -1.19 1.76
N ALA A 69 -11.32 -1.44 2.89
CA ALA A 69 -11.45 -0.67 4.11
C ALA A 69 -10.29 0.35 4.19
N GLY A 70 -10.12 0.95 5.37
CA GLY A 70 -8.93 1.72 5.70
C GLY A 70 -7.64 0.94 5.44
N ILE A 71 -6.62 1.66 4.98
CA ILE A 71 -5.24 1.20 4.92
C ILE A 71 -4.36 2.22 5.64
N HIS A 72 -3.43 1.70 6.43
CA HIS A 72 -2.44 2.50 7.12
C HIS A 72 -1.27 2.79 6.17
N VAL A 73 -0.86 4.05 6.13
CA VAL A 73 0.32 4.50 5.38
C VAL A 73 1.29 5.13 6.37
N PRO A 74 2.21 4.33 6.94
CA PRO A 74 3.17 4.80 7.95
C PRO A 74 4.30 5.65 7.34
N PRO A 75 5.11 6.34 8.19
CA PRO A 75 6.17 7.25 7.76
C PRO A 75 7.17 6.71 6.74
N ASN A 76 7.49 5.42 6.80
CA ASN A 76 8.38 4.78 5.82
C ASN A 76 7.77 4.74 4.41
N SER A 77 6.44 4.70 4.29
CA SER A 77 5.73 4.76 3.02
C SER A 77 5.39 6.19 2.62
N THR A 78 4.91 7.02 3.55
CA THR A 78 4.52 8.41 3.24
C THR A 78 5.69 9.24 2.76
N ARG A 79 6.91 9.03 3.27
CA ARG A 79 8.12 9.69 2.76
C ARG A 79 8.35 9.48 1.27
N ILE A 80 8.23 8.24 0.83
CA ILE A 80 8.39 7.88 -0.59
C ILE A 80 7.27 8.55 -1.39
N LEU A 81 6.01 8.43 -0.94
CA LEU A 81 4.87 9.04 -1.65
C LEU A 81 4.97 10.58 -1.70
N HIS A 82 5.46 11.22 -0.64
CA HIS A 82 5.71 12.67 -0.61
C HIS A 82 6.82 13.05 -1.60
N SER A 83 7.91 12.29 -1.69
CA SER A 83 8.95 12.50 -2.72
C SER A 83 8.42 12.34 -4.15
N TRP A 84 7.28 11.65 -4.33
CA TRP A 84 6.60 11.48 -5.62
C TRP A 84 5.61 12.63 -5.91
N GLY A 85 5.56 13.65 -5.04
CA GLY A 85 4.65 14.78 -5.15
C GLY A 85 3.21 14.47 -4.72
N LEU A 86 2.97 13.37 -4.00
CA LEU A 86 1.61 12.92 -3.64
C LEU A 86 1.11 13.46 -2.30
N GLU A 87 1.89 14.28 -1.60
CA GLU A 87 1.54 14.81 -0.28
C GLU A 87 0.18 15.54 -0.28
N ALA A 88 0.00 16.50 -1.20
CA ALA A 88 -1.24 17.28 -1.26
C ALA A 88 -2.47 16.40 -1.53
N ALA A 89 -2.33 15.39 -2.39
CA ALA A 89 -3.38 14.45 -2.69
C ALA A 89 -3.71 13.60 -1.45
N LEU A 90 -2.70 13.03 -0.78
CA LEU A 90 -2.88 12.22 0.42
C LEU A 90 -3.51 13.01 1.57
N ARG A 91 -3.03 14.23 1.85
CA ARG A 91 -3.58 15.09 2.92
C ARG A 91 -5.06 15.40 2.74
N LYS A 92 -5.54 15.43 1.50
CA LYS A 92 -6.94 15.73 1.18
C LYS A 92 -7.89 14.58 1.49
N ILE A 93 -7.42 13.34 1.41
CA ILE A 93 -8.27 12.13 1.44
C ILE A 93 -7.97 11.20 2.62
N SER A 94 -7.00 11.56 3.47
CA SER A 94 -6.52 10.72 4.55
C SER A 94 -6.73 11.39 5.89
N MET A 95 -7.15 10.61 6.88
CA MET A 95 -7.06 11.00 8.27
C MET A 95 -5.60 10.93 8.75
N MET A 96 -5.19 11.93 9.54
CA MET A 96 -3.96 11.88 10.34
C MET A 96 -4.29 11.54 11.79
N PRO A 97 -4.19 10.27 12.23
CA PRO A 97 -4.52 9.92 13.59
C PRO A 97 -3.54 10.55 14.59
N ARG A 98 -4.03 11.08 15.70
CA ARG A 98 -3.20 11.56 16.80
C ARG A 98 -2.60 10.39 17.59
N SER A 99 -3.38 9.33 17.78
CA SER A 99 -2.97 8.20 18.61
C SER A 99 -3.68 6.91 18.21
N LEU A 100 -3.04 5.77 18.47
CA LEU A 100 -3.66 4.46 18.55
C LEU A 100 -3.92 4.12 20.02
N LEU A 101 -5.19 4.13 20.40
CA LEU A 101 -5.68 3.86 21.74
C LEU A 101 -6.00 2.38 21.90
N TRP A 102 -5.21 1.71 22.72
CA TRP A 102 -5.42 0.32 23.11
C TRP A 102 -6.45 0.29 24.24
N ARG A 103 -7.54 -0.44 24.04
CA ARG A 103 -8.68 -0.51 24.94
C ARG A 103 -8.90 -1.94 25.42
N ARG A 104 -9.29 -2.10 26.69
CA ARG A 104 -9.80 -3.37 27.20
C ARG A 104 -11.19 -3.62 26.61
N TRP A 105 -11.44 -4.83 26.09
CA TRP A 105 -12.73 -5.15 25.47
C TRP A 105 -13.92 -5.03 26.44
N GLU A 106 -13.75 -5.47 27.69
CA GLU A 106 -14.83 -5.59 28.68
C GLU A 106 -15.51 -4.26 29.03
N ASN A 107 -14.72 -3.19 29.14
CA ASN A 107 -15.19 -1.89 29.66
C ASN A 107 -14.71 -0.69 28.84
N GLY A 108 -14.00 -0.92 27.73
CA GLY A 108 -13.48 0.15 26.86
C GLY A 108 -12.38 1.02 27.48
N LYS A 109 -11.90 0.69 28.69
CA LYS A 109 -10.85 1.44 29.39
C LYS A 109 -9.59 1.47 28.53
N VAL A 110 -9.01 2.64 28.33
CA VAL A 110 -7.71 2.78 27.66
C VAL A 110 -6.64 2.16 28.55
N ILE A 111 -5.96 1.14 28.03
CA ILE A 111 -4.87 0.40 28.67
C ILE A 111 -3.50 0.70 28.04
N GLY A 112 -3.48 1.37 26.89
CA GLY A 112 -2.27 1.79 26.21
C GLY A 112 -2.54 2.91 25.21
N ASN A 113 -1.51 3.70 24.92
CA ASN A 113 -1.58 4.79 23.96
C ASN A 113 -0.27 4.84 23.15
N SER A 114 -0.37 4.55 21.86
CA SER A 114 0.72 4.76 20.91
C SER A 114 0.52 6.11 20.22
N ARG A 115 1.40 7.07 20.52
CA ARG A 115 1.38 8.41 19.92
C ARG A 115 1.79 8.33 18.45
N LEU A 116 1.01 8.95 17.57
CA LEU A 116 1.18 8.92 16.12
C LEU A 116 1.51 10.32 15.62
N ASN A 117 0.54 11.16 15.27
CA ASN A 117 0.82 12.54 14.85
C ASN A 117 0.62 13.54 16.01
N PRO A 118 1.54 14.50 16.24
CA PRO A 118 2.67 14.88 15.38
C PRO A 118 3.97 14.08 15.58
N GLU A 119 4.06 13.17 16.56
CA GLU A 119 5.31 12.50 16.93
C GLU A 119 6.00 11.74 15.78
N CYS A 120 5.25 11.13 14.87
CA CYS A 120 5.76 10.48 13.67
C CYS A 120 6.46 11.48 12.74
N GLN A 121 5.92 12.69 12.60
CA GLN A 121 6.54 13.77 11.84
C GLN A 121 7.87 14.16 12.49
N ASP A 122 7.91 14.28 13.82
CA ASP A 122 9.10 14.66 14.57
C ASP A 122 10.18 13.56 14.56
N TRP A 123 9.80 12.29 14.73
CA TRP A 123 10.73 11.16 14.82
C TRP A 123 11.22 10.66 13.46
N PHE A 124 10.37 10.72 12.44
CA PHE A 124 10.63 10.07 11.16
C PHE A 124 10.61 11.04 9.97
N GLY A 125 10.33 12.33 10.19
CA GLY A 125 10.29 13.36 9.14
C GLY A 125 9.05 13.31 8.26
N SER A 126 8.03 12.52 8.62
CA SER A 126 6.83 12.35 7.80
C SER A 126 5.64 11.84 8.60
N PRO A 127 4.39 12.15 8.22
CA PRO A 127 3.24 11.83 9.03
C PRO A 127 2.81 10.36 8.87
N TYR A 128 1.95 9.94 9.78
CA TYR A 128 1.19 8.70 9.67
C TYR A 128 -0.18 9.01 9.08
N TYR A 129 -0.56 8.37 7.97
CA TYR A 129 -1.90 8.48 7.40
C TYR A 129 -2.70 7.19 7.59
N VAL A 130 -4.01 7.34 7.66
CA VAL A 130 -5.00 6.27 7.43
C VAL A 130 -5.95 6.77 6.35
N THR A 131 -6.15 5.98 5.31
CA THR A 131 -6.95 6.36 4.14
C THR A 131 -7.76 5.18 3.64
N HIS A 132 -8.86 5.43 2.94
CA HIS A 132 -9.53 4.37 2.19
C HIS A 132 -8.59 3.79 1.11
N ARG A 133 -8.45 2.46 1.06
CA ARG A 133 -7.54 1.79 0.10
C ARG A 133 -7.82 2.15 -1.36
N ALA A 134 -9.11 2.32 -1.70
CA ALA A 134 -9.51 2.76 -3.05
C ALA A 134 -8.98 4.15 -3.42
N HIS A 135 -8.94 5.08 -2.47
CA HIS A 135 -8.45 6.43 -2.73
C HIS A 135 -6.93 6.45 -2.90
N LEU A 136 -6.19 5.68 -2.08
CA LEU A 136 -4.74 5.52 -2.27
C LEU A 136 -4.42 4.91 -3.64
N HIS A 137 -5.16 3.87 -4.02
CA HIS A 137 -5.03 3.23 -5.33
C HIS A 137 -5.27 4.22 -6.48
N GLU A 138 -6.35 5.00 -6.41
CA GLU A 138 -6.68 6.01 -7.41
C GLU A 138 -5.61 7.10 -7.53
N ILE A 139 -5.05 7.58 -6.41
CA ILE A 139 -3.94 8.53 -6.42
C ILE A 139 -2.71 7.96 -7.14
N LEU A 140 -2.35 6.71 -6.83
CA LEU A 140 -1.22 6.04 -7.47
C LEU A 140 -1.48 5.82 -8.96
N HIS A 141 -2.67 5.38 -9.33
CA HIS A 141 -3.05 5.17 -10.72
C HIS A 141 -2.96 6.48 -11.53
N ARG A 142 -3.56 7.57 -11.02
CA ARG A 142 -3.46 8.89 -11.65
C ARG A 142 -2.02 9.33 -11.83
N LYS A 143 -1.18 9.15 -10.80
CA LYS A 143 0.23 9.55 -10.88
C LYS A 143 1.00 8.71 -11.91
N ALA A 144 0.75 7.41 -11.97
CA ALA A 144 1.36 6.54 -12.96
C ALA A 144 1.02 7.00 -14.39
N VAL A 145 -0.26 7.26 -14.68
CA VAL A 145 -0.72 7.75 -15.99
C VAL A 145 -0.15 9.13 -16.31
N GLU A 146 -0.11 10.05 -15.34
CA GLU A 146 0.50 11.38 -15.47
C GLU A 146 1.97 11.29 -15.90
N LEU A 147 2.72 10.33 -15.34
CA LEU A 147 4.12 10.09 -15.70
C LEU A 147 4.28 9.37 -17.06
N GLY A 148 3.19 8.90 -17.67
CA GLY A 148 3.19 8.20 -18.96
C GLY A 148 3.31 6.68 -18.86
N VAL A 149 2.97 6.09 -17.70
CA VAL A 149 2.80 4.63 -17.58
C VAL A 149 1.57 4.21 -18.40
N ILE A 150 1.72 3.17 -19.22
CA ILE A 150 0.59 2.56 -19.93
C ILE A 150 -0.06 1.53 -19.01
N VAL A 151 -1.39 1.60 -18.83
CA VAL A 151 -2.13 0.61 -18.04
C VAL A 151 -3.10 -0.15 -18.95
N ARG A 152 -2.85 -1.45 -19.12
CA ARG A 152 -3.68 -2.37 -19.90
C ARG A 152 -4.59 -3.17 -18.98
N LEU A 153 -5.88 -2.86 -19.03
CA LEU A 153 -6.92 -3.60 -18.31
C LEU A 153 -7.32 -4.87 -19.06
N ALA A 154 -8.13 -5.72 -18.42
CA ALA A 154 -8.59 -7.01 -18.96
C ALA A 154 -7.45 -7.86 -19.55
N SER A 155 -6.27 -7.77 -18.94
CA SER A 155 -5.03 -8.41 -19.38
C SER A 155 -4.58 -9.40 -18.31
N ARG A 156 -5.36 -10.47 -18.12
CA ARG A 156 -5.02 -11.56 -17.20
C ARG A 156 -3.83 -12.33 -17.74
N VAL A 157 -2.83 -12.58 -16.91
CA VAL A 157 -1.72 -13.49 -17.25
C VAL A 157 -2.12 -14.93 -16.93
N GLU A 158 -1.94 -15.83 -17.89
CA GLU A 158 -2.22 -17.27 -17.73
C GLU A 158 -0.94 -18.11 -17.62
N GLN A 159 0.18 -17.63 -18.17
CA GLN A 159 1.45 -18.34 -18.15
C GLN A 159 2.62 -17.36 -18.13
N TYR A 160 3.61 -17.60 -17.28
CA TYR A 160 4.91 -16.93 -17.34
C TYR A 160 5.94 -17.84 -18.01
N ASN A 161 6.90 -17.25 -18.70
CA ASN A 161 8.10 -17.96 -19.16
C ASN A 161 9.19 -17.82 -18.07
N PRO A 162 9.70 -18.91 -17.48
CA PRO A 162 10.76 -18.84 -16.48
C PRO A 162 12.14 -18.52 -17.07
N ASP A 163 12.34 -18.75 -18.38
CA ASP A 163 13.64 -18.63 -19.05
C ASP A 163 13.83 -17.29 -19.76
N GLU A 164 12.74 -16.59 -20.07
CA GLU A 164 12.76 -15.28 -20.74
C GLU A 164 11.79 -14.31 -20.06
N PRO A 165 12.07 -12.99 -20.03
CA PRO A 165 11.18 -11.96 -19.48
C PRO A 165 9.91 -11.77 -20.34
N SER A 166 9.01 -12.75 -20.26
CA SER A 166 7.78 -12.81 -21.04
C SER A 166 6.65 -13.57 -20.33
N PHE A 167 5.42 -13.31 -20.79
CA PHE A 167 4.22 -14.01 -20.31
C PHE A 167 3.15 -14.05 -21.41
N VAL A 168 2.18 -14.94 -21.24
CA VAL A 168 1.02 -15.10 -22.12
C VAL A 168 -0.23 -14.58 -21.41
N LEU A 169 -0.95 -13.70 -22.08
CA LEU A 169 -2.25 -13.18 -21.63
C LEU A 169 -3.37 -14.16 -21.98
N GLU A 170 -4.47 -14.07 -21.22
CA GLU A 170 -5.76 -14.66 -21.58
C GLU A 170 -6.14 -14.22 -23.01
N GLY A 171 -6.30 -15.19 -23.91
CA GLY A 171 -6.47 -14.96 -25.35
C GLY A 171 -5.22 -15.23 -26.21
N GLY A 172 -4.07 -15.55 -25.61
CA GLY A 172 -2.90 -16.08 -26.30
C GLY A 172 -1.86 -15.05 -26.75
N GLU A 173 -2.06 -13.75 -26.49
CA GLU A 173 -1.04 -12.73 -26.75
C GLU A 173 0.20 -12.99 -25.88
N THR A 174 1.37 -13.10 -26.51
CA THR A 174 2.64 -13.17 -25.80
C THR A 174 3.25 -11.77 -25.67
N VAL A 175 3.46 -11.33 -24.43
CA VAL A 175 4.13 -10.07 -24.12
C VAL A 175 5.58 -10.35 -23.77
N ARG A 176 6.50 -9.60 -24.39
CA ARG A 176 7.94 -9.63 -24.10
C ARG A 176 8.40 -8.25 -23.62
N ALA A 177 9.31 -8.22 -22.67
CA ALA A 177 9.89 -7.01 -22.09
C ALA A 177 11.37 -7.25 -21.76
N ASP A 178 12.13 -6.21 -21.43
CA ASP A 178 13.48 -6.38 -20.90
C ASP A 178 13.45 -6.87 -19.45
N LEU A 179 12.37 -6.56 -18.72
CA LEU A 179 12.12 -7.01 -17.36
C LEU A 179 10.61 -7.22 -17.14
N VAL A 180 10.27 -8.30 -16.44
CA VAL A 180 8.91 -8.55 -15.94
C VAL A 180 8.92 -8.44 -14.41
N VAL A 181 8.08 -7.55 -13.87
CA VAL A 181 7.85 -7.42 -12.43
C VAL A 181 6.50 -8.06 -12.11
N ALA A 182 6.52 -9.20 -11.43
CA ALA A 182 5.30 -9.85 -10.96
C ALA A 182 4.82 -9.22 -9.64
N ALA A 183 3.75 -8.43 -9.72
CA ALA A 183 3.04 -7.83 -8.59
C ALA A 183 1.61 -8.38 -8.47
N ASP A 184 1.42 -9.67 -8.82
CA ASP A 184 0.14 -10.37 -9.01
C ASP A 184 -0.49 -10.90 -7.69
N GLY A 185 -0.15 -10.27 -6.57
CA GLY A 185 -0.82 -10.43 -5.28
C GLY A 185 -0.58 -11.78 -4.58
N ILE A 186 -1.38 -12.03 -3.53
CA ILE A 186 -1.19 -13.19 -2.64
C ILE A 186 -1.35 -14.54 -3.35
N LYS A 187 -2.21 -14.60 -4.38
CA LYS A 187 -2.45 -15.80 -5.20
C LYS A 187 -1.53 -15.89 -6.43
N SER A 188 -0.37 -15.22 -6.38
CA SER A 188 0.62 -15.09 -7.45
C SER A 188 0.82 -16.38 -8.27
N LEU A 189 0.63 -16.24 -9.58
CA LEU A 189 0.97 -17.27 -10.55
C LEU A 189 2.49 -17.27 -10.78
N ALA A 190 3.14 -16.10 -10.79
CA ALA A 190 4.59 -16.00 -10.93
C ALA A 190 5.34 -16.79 -9.84
N ARG A 191 4.87 -16.70 -8.58
CA ARG A 191 5.43 -17.47 -7.46
C ARG A 191 5.38 -18.97 -7.74
N LYS A 192 4.24 -19.47 -8.23
CA LYS A 192 4.08 -20.89 -8.59
C LYS A 192 4.99 -21.29 -9.74
N THR A 193 5.09 -20.47 -10.78
CA THR A 193 5.93 -20.75 -11.95
C THR A 193 7.42 -20.83 -11.58
N LEU A 194 7.91 -19.89 -10.77
CA LEU A 194 9.32 -19.80 -10.41
C LEU A 194 9.75 -20.83 -9.36
N LEU A 195 8.88 -21.14 -8.39
CA LEU A 195 9.21 -22.07 -7.31
C LEU A 195 8.83 -23.53 -7.65
N GLY A 196 7.91 -23.75 -8.57
CA GLY A 196 7.41 -25.08 -8.92
C GLY A 196 6.94 -25.85 -7.68
N MET A 197 7.50 -27.05 -7.48
CA MET A 197 7.19 -27.90 -6.31
C MET A 197 7.63 -27.31 -4.97
N ALA A 198 8.49 -26.27 -4.96
CA ALA A 198 8.90 -25.59 -3.74
C ALA A 198 7.86 -24.55 -3.24
N ASP A 199 6.84 -24.21 -4.02
CA ASP A 199 5.75 -23.35 -3.51
C ASP A 199 4.88 -24.14 -2.52
N SER A 200 4.98 -23.82 -1.22
CA SER A 200 4.11 -24.41 -0.20
C SER A 200 2.67 -23.88 -0.22
N GLY A 201 2.36 -22.98 -1.17
CA GLY A 201 1.06 -22.34 -1.26
C GLY A 201 0.77 -21.38 -0.11
N LEU A 202 -0.50 -20.97 -0.03
CA LEU A 202 -0.97 -20.13 1.06
C LEU A 202 -1.20 -20.98 2.31
N ARG A 203 -0.65 -20.53 3.44
CA ARG A 203 -0.89 -21.15 4.73
C ARG A 203 -2.04 -20.44 5.41
N ASP A 204 -3.07 -21.20 5.76
CA ASP A 204 -4.13 -20.69 6.62
C ASP A 204 -3.58 -20.52 8.04
N HIS A 205 -3.78 -19.34 8.61
CA HIS A 205 -3.39 -19.03 10.00
C HIS A 205 -4.52 -19.28 11.00
N GLY A 206 -5.70 -19.73 10.53
CA GLY A 206 -6.88 -19.95 11.37
C GLY A 206 -7.52 -18.65 11.87
N LEU A 207 -7.12 -17.50 11.32
CA LEU A 207 -7.61 -16.19 11.70
C LEU A 207 -8.39 -15.56 10.54
N ALA A 208 -9.56 -15.03 10.86
CA ALA A 208 -10.37 -14.24 9.93
C ALA A 208 -10.47 -12.80 10.43
N VAL A 209 -10.48 -11.84 9.50
CA VAL A 209 -10.65 -10.42 9.80
C VAL A 209 -11.96 -9.95 9.18
N TYR A 210 -12.89 -9.53 10.03
CA TYR A 210 -14.10 -8.85 9.59
C TYR A 210 -13.81 -7.37 9.39
N ARG A 211 -14.30 -6.80 8.29
CA ARG A 211 -14.14 -5.38 7.96
C ARG A 211 -15.48 -4.81 7.53
N ALA A 212 -15.78 -3.61 8.01
CA ALA A 212 -16.96 -2.84 7.62
C ALA A 212 -16.59 -1.36 7.65
N THR A 213 -17.34 -0.57 6.89
CA THR A 213 -17.32 0.89 6.97
C THR A 213 -18.64 1.36 7.58
N VAL A 214 -18.59 2.41 8.38
CA VAL A 214 -19.75 3.04 9.00
C VAL A 214 -19.64 4.54 8.79
N SER A 215 -20.75 5.19 8.47
CA SER A 215 -20.78 6.65 8.34
C SER A 215 -20.45 7.31 9.67
N VAL A 216 -19.51 8.26 9.66
CA VAL A 216 -19.19 9.09 10.84
C VAL A 216 -20.43 9.87 11.30
N GLU A 217 -21.26 10.33 10.37
CA GLU A 217 -22.51 11.03 10.68
C GLU A 217 -23.46 10.13 11.49
N GLU A 218 -23.58 8.86 11.12
CA GLU A 218 -24.41 7.89 11.86
C GLU A 218 -23.79 7.56 13.23
N MET A 219 -22.46 7.46 13.32
CA MET A 219 -21.79 7.24 14.61
C MET A 219 -21.96 8.44 15.56
N LEU A 220 -21.99 9.66 15.04
CA LEU A 220 -22.22 10.87 15.82
C LEU A 220 -23.67 10.98 16.35
N LYS A 221 -24.65 10.38 15.67
CA LYS A 221 -26.06 10.35 16.10
C LYS A 221 -26.30 9.43 17.32
N ASN A 222 -25.35 8.55 17.66
CA ASN A 222 -25.49 7.60 18.75
C ASN A 222 -24.56 7.96 19.94
N GLU A 223 -25.14 8.16 21.12
CA GLU A 223 -24.43 8.60 22.33
C GLU A 223 -23.26 7.68 22.74
N LYS A 224 -23.31 6.38 22.41
CA LYS A 224 -22.26 5.42 22.74
C LYS A 224 -21.08 5.47 21.77
N THR A 225 -21.33 5.80 20.50
CA THR A 225 -20.29 5.83 19.45
C THR A 225 -19.76 7.21 19.16
N ALA A 226 -20.53 8.27 19.43
CA ALA A 226 -20.10 9.65 19.20
C ALA A 226 -18.74 9.98 19.84
N PRO A 227 -18.44 9.58 21.10
CA PRO A 227 -17.13 9.84 21.71
C PRO A 227 -15.95 9.16 21.00
N LEU A 228 -16.20 8.10 20.21
CA LEU A 228 -15.16 7.36 19.49
C LEU A 228 -14.70 8.08 18.22
N VAL A 229 -15.52 8.97 17.68
CA VAL A 229 -15.26 9.67 16.40
C VAL A 229 -15.08 11.17 16.55
N GLN A 230 -15.11 11.69 17.79
CA GLN A 230 -14.90 13.12 18.07
C GLN A 230 -13.43 13.56 17.98
N SER A 231 -12.49 12.62 17.91
CA SER A 231 -11.07 12.89 17.75
C SER A 231 -10.49 11.89 16.76
N PRO A 232 -9.52 12.30 15.91
CA PRO A 232 -8.91 11.43 14.92
C PRO A 232 -7.98 10.44 15.64
N ASN A 233 -8.54 9.44 16.29
CA ASN A 233 -7.80 8.39 16.96
C ASN A 233 -8.17 7.05 16.34
N LEU A 234 -7.22 6.13 16.37
CA LEU A 234 -7.48 4.73 16.09
C LEU A 234 -7.80 4.06 17.42
N HIS A 235 -8.83 3.22 17.44
CA HIS A 235 -9.24 2.51 18.64
C HIS A 235 -9.08 1.01 18.41
N LEU A 236 -8.32 0.34 19.28
CA LEU A 236 -8.11 -1.09 19.22
C LEU A 236 -8.54 -1.75 20.52
N TRP A 237 -9.62 -2.51 20.51
CA TRP A 237 -10.07 -3.29 21.66
C TRP A 237 -9.40 -4.66 21.67
N CYS A 238 -8.68 -4.95 22.74
CA CYS A 238 -8.00 -6.23 22.96
C CYS A 238 -8.96 -7.19 23.66
N VAL A 239 -9.30 -8.29 23.00
CA VAL A 239 -10.19 -9.35 23.50
C VAL A 239 -9.34 -10.49 24.04
N GLU A 240 -9.86 -11.21 25.05
CA GLU A 240 -9.22 -12.45 25.49
C GLU A 240 -9.13 -13.47 24.33
N GLY A 241 -8.03 -14.22 24.27
CA GLY A 241 -7.75 -15.16 23.17
C GLY A 241 -7.02 -14.56 21.97
N GLY A 242 -6.60 -13.28 22.03
CA GLY A 242 -5.77 -12.65 21.00
C GLY A 242 -6.54 -11.98 19.86
N SER A 243 -7.87 -12.05 19.88
CA SER A 243 -8.73 -11.30 18.95
C SER A 243 -8.67 -9.80 19.25
N THR A 244 -8.79 -8.99 18.20
CA THR A 244 -8.84 -7.53 18.33
C THR A 244 -9.95 -6.95 17.48
N VAL A 245 -10.64 -5.94 18.00
CA VAL A 245 -11.58 -5.12 17.21
C VAL A 245 -10.93 -3.77 16.98
N GLY A 246 -10.82 -3.34 15.72
CA GLY A 246 -10.30 -2.03 15.35
C GLY A 246 -11.42 -1.10 14.89
N LEU A 247 -11.36 0.17 15.28
CA LEU A 247 -12.13 1.26 14.69
C LEU A 247 -11.15 2.33 14.23
N GLU A 248 -11.30 2.70 12.96
CA GLU A 248 -10.53 3.74 12.28
C GLU A 248 -11.56 4.70 11.70
N THR A 249 -11.40 6.01 11.96
CA THR A 249 -12.30 7.02 11.41
C THR A 249 -11.69 7.66 10.18
N ASP A 250 -12.53 8.01 9.20
CA ASP A 250 -12.15 8.86 8.07
C ASP A 250 -13.04 10.09 8.15
N HIS A 251 -12.45 11.29 8.21
CA HIS A 251 -13.16 12.55 8.44
C HIS A 251 -13.20 13.39 7.17
#